data_AF-J3DJW3-F1
#
_entry.id   AF-J3DJW3-F1
#
_cell.length_a   1.000
_cell.length_b   1.000
_cell.length_c   1.000
_cell.angle_alpha   90.00
_cell.angle_beta   90.00
_cell.angle_gamma   90.00
#
_symmetry.space_group_name_H-M   'P 1'
#
loop_
_entity.id
_entity.type
_entity.pdbx_description
1 polymer ?
#
loop_
_entity_poly.entity_id
_entity_poly.type
_entity_poly.pdbx_seq_one_letter_code
_entity_poly.pdbx_strand_id
1 'polypeptide(L)'
;MMFETMEIKRFSFGTVYKILAIASGFSMVPISILMGLFAFFGAETIVWNGQHLTGLMGLIASPFVGIMLALIFTGFLGTLFACGLWLYSKFRPLEIEFQKSEFQKYS
;
A
#
# COMPACT_ATOMS: atom_id res chain seq x y z
N MET A 1 -20.81 -13.05 -9.74
CA MET A 1 -19.50 -13.37 -9.12
C MET A 1 -19.79 -14.25 -7.92
N MET A 2 -19.23 -15.46 -7.88
CA MET A 2 -19.38 -16.35 -6.73
C MET A 2 -18.09 -16.25 -5.92
N PHE A 3 -18.20 -15.80 -4.66
CA PHE A 3 -17.09 -15.78 -3.72
C PHE A 3 -17.08 -17.13 -3.00
N GLU A 4 -15.92 -17.79 -2.97
CA GLU A 4 -15.70 -19.01 -2.21
C GLU A 4 -15.01 -18.63 -0.89
N THR A 5 -15.38 -19.29 0.22
CA THR A 5 -14.70 -19.14 1.52
C THR A 5 -13.65 -20.24 1.67
N MET A 6 -12.44 -19.88 2.09
CA MET A 6 -11.40 -20.84 2.48
C MET A 6 -10.85 -20.47 3.84
N GLU A 7 -10.73 -21.48 4.68
CA GLU A 7 -10.16 -21.35 6.00
C GLU A 7 -8.62 -21.41 5.90
N ILE A 8 -7.97 -20.27 6.12
CA ILE A 8 -6.52 -20.15 6.09
C ILE A 8 -6.01 -20.12 7.53
N LYS A 9 -5.23 -21.15 7.91
CA LYS A 9 -4.65 -21.24 9.25
C LYS A 9 -3.68 -20.10 9.55
N ARG A 10 -2.89 -19.67 8.57
CA ARG A 10 -1.86 -18.64 8.76
C ARG A 10 -1.49 -17.98 7.43
N PHE A 11 -1.47 -16.65 7.44
CA PHE A 11 -0.81 -15.88 6.37
C PHE A 11 0.70 -15.86 6.53
N SER A 12 1.41 -15.98 5.41
CA SER A 12 2.84 -15.72 5.39
C SER A 12 3.11 -14.21 5.51
N PHE A 13 4.23 -13.84 6.15
CA PHE A 13 4.70 -12.45 6.20
C PHE A 13 4.79 -11.87 4.78
N GLY A 14 5.30 -12.65 3.81
CA GLY A 14 5.42 -12.23 2.42
C GLY A 14 4.08 -11.86 1.77
N THR A 15 3.00 -12.58 2.06
CA THR A 15 1.67 -12.27 1.53
C THR A 15 1.15 -10.93 2.06
N VAL A 16 1.30 -10.68 3.37
CA VAL A 16 0.86 -9.42 4.00
C VAL A 16 1.65 -8.24 3.42
N TYR A 17 2.96 -8.37 3.30
CA TYR A 17 3.81 -7.35 2.69
C TYR A 17 3.45 -7.09 1.23
N LYS A 18 3.18 -8.14 0.45
CA LYS A 18 2.80 -8.00 -0.96
C LYS A 18 1.48 -7.24 -1.12
N ILE A 19 0.47 -7.60 -0.33
CA ILE A 19 -0.83 -6.91 -0.33
C ILE A 19 -0.64 -5.45 0.08
N LEU A 20 0.09 -5.20 1.17
CA LEU A 20 0.29 -3.86 1.68
C LEU A 20 1.14 -2.98 0.74
N ALA A 21 2.15 -3.55 0.08
CA ALA A 21 2.96 -2.84 -0.91
C ALA A 21 2.12 -2.40 -2.12
N ILE A 22 1.23 -3.27 -2.60
CA ILE A 22 0.32 -2.94 -3.69
C ILE A 22 -0.71 -1.90 -3.23
N ALA A 23 -1.34 -2.11 -2.07
CA ALA A 23 -2.36 -1.21 -1.54
C ALA A 23 -1.80 0.20 -1.27
N SER A 24 -0.64 0.28 -0.61
CA SER A 24 0.03 1.55 -0.32
C SER A 24 0.55 2.21 -1.59
N GLY A 25 1.19 1.48 -2.50
CA GLY A 25 1.65 2.04 -3.77
C GLY A 25 0.51 2.62 -4.59
N PHE A 26 -0.58 1.87 -4.75
CA PHE A 26 -1.73 2.31 -5.55
C PHE A 26 -2.57 3.39 -4.89
N SER A 27 -2.44 3.60 -3.58
CA SER A 27 -3.17 4.66 -2.86
C SER A 27 -2.29 5.91 -2.64
N MET A 28 -1.08 5.76 -2.10
CA MET A 28 -0.18 6.86 -1.78
C MET A 28 0.43 7.53 -3.01
N VAL A 29 0.71 6.81 -4.10
CA VAL A 29 1.28 7.43 -5.30
C VAL A 29 0.30 8.40 -5.98
N PRO A 30 -0.97 8.04 -6.25
CA PRO A 30 -1.90 9.00 -6.82
C PRO A 30 -2.26 10.13 -5.85
N ILE A 31 -2.36 9.86 -4.54
CA ILE A 31 -2.61 10.95 -3.58
C ILE A 31 -1.44 11.92 -3.52
N SER A 32 -0.20 11.44 -3.61
CA SER A 32 0.98 12.31 -3.61
C SER A 32 1.04 13.13 -4.89
N ILE A 33 0.70 12.57 -6.05
CA ILE A 33 0.59 13.31 -7.32
C ILE A 33 -0.47 14.41 -7.22
N LEU A 34 -1.63 14.14 -6.60
CA LEU A 34 -2.64 15.17 -6.34
C LEU A 34 -2.10 16.26 -5.40
N MET A 35 -1.37 15.89 -4.35
CA MET A 35 -0.71 16.87 -3.47
C MET A 35 0.36 17.69 -4.20
N GLY A 36 1.08 17.09 -5.15
CA GLY A 36 2.01 17.79 -6.05
C GLY A 36 1.32 18.76 -7.00
N LEU A 37 0.11 18.43 -7.45
CA LEU A 37 -0.72 19.33 -8.24
C LEU A 37 -1.18 20.53 -7.38
N PHE A 38 -1.55 20.32 -6.12
CA PHE A 38 -1.79 21.44 -5.20
C PHE A 38 -0.53 22.27 -4.93
N ALA A 39 0.64 21.63 -4.81
CA ALA A 39 1.92 22.34 -4.68
C ALA A 39 2.24 23.21 -5.91
N PHE A 40 1.82 22.76 -7.10
CA PHE A 40 1.94 23.54 -8.33
C PHE A 40 1.14 24.85 -8.27
N PHE A 41 -0.05 24.83 -7.66
CA PHE A 41 -0.86 26.03 -7.40
C PHE A 41 -0.35 26.88 -6.22
N GLY A 42 0.76 26.50 -5.59
CA GLY A 42 1.39 27.26 -4.49
C GLY A 42 1.03 26.77 -3.10
N ALA A 43 0.37 25.61 -2.95
CA ALA A 43 0.15 25.02 -1.64
C ALA A 43 1.46 24.46 -1.05
N GLU A 44 1.69 24.68 0.25
CA GLU A 44 2.88 24.19 0.96
C GLU A 44 2.72 22.71 1.38
N THR A 45 2.49 21.83 0.40
CA THR A 45 2.19 20.40 0.66
C THR A 45 3.43 19.50 0.64
N ILE A 46 4.53 19.94 0.00
CA ILE A 46 5.75 19.14 -0.16
C ILE A 46 6.94 19.88 0.45
N VAL A 47 7.44 19.35 1.56
CA VAL A 47 8.67 19.83 2.21
C VAL A 47 9.84 18.96 1.76
N TRP A 48 10.86 19.58 1.19
CA TRP A 48 12.11 18.91 0.85
C TRP A 48 13.28 19.69 1.45
N ASN A 49 14.11 19.00 2.24
CA ASN A 49 15.25 19.61 2.94
C ASN A 49 14.88 20.86 3.78
N GLY A 50 13.68 20.90 4.35
CA GLY A 50 13.19 22.03 5.14
C GLY A 50 12.66 23.23 4.32
N GLN A 51 12.58 23.13 3.00
CA GLN A 51 11.96 24.13 2.14
C GLN A 51 10.69 23.58 1.49
N HIS A 52 9.65 24.42 1.41
CA HIS A 52 8.44 24.10 0.64
C HIS A 52 8.77 24.16 -0.85
N LEU A 53 8.76 23.00 -1.50
CA LEU A 53 8.88 22.92 -2.96
C LEU A 53 7.52 23.23 -3.57
N THR A 54 7.38 24.44 -4.11
CA THR A 54 6.19 24.88 -4.84
C THR A 54 6.43 24.89 -6.35
N GLY A 55 5.36 24.97 -7.14
CA GLY A 55 5.43 25.03 -8.60
C GLY A 55 5.83 23.69 -9.24
N LEU A 56 6.54 23.75 -10.37
CA LEU A 56 6.89 22.57 -11.18
C LEU A 56 7.80 21.59 -10.41
N MET A 57 8.67 22.10 -9.53
CA MET A 57 9.53 21.27 -8.69
C MET A 57 8.74 20.46 -7.67
N GLY A 58 7.68 21.03 -7.08
CA GLY A 58 6.76 20.30 -6.20
C GLY A 58 6.06 19.15 -6.94
N LEU A 59 5.60 19.40 -8.17
CA LEU A 59 4.96 18.36 -8.98
C LEU A 59 5.91 17.19 -9.32
N ILE A 60 7.16 17.48 -9.71
CA ILE A 60 8.16 16.45 -10.04
C ILE A 60 8.66 15.71 -8.78
N ALA A 61 8.77 16.38 -7.64
CA ALA A 61 9.17 15.77 -6.37
C ALA A 61 8.07 14.88 -5.76
N SER A 62 6.81 15.18 -6.05
CA SER A 62 5.64 14.50 -5.48
C SER A 62 5.56 12.97 -5.64
N PRO A 63 5.95 12.35 -6.78
CA PRO A 63 5.92 10.90 -6.92
C PRO A 63 7.04 10.27 -6.10
N PHE A 64 8.20 10.93 -6.00
CA PHE A 64 9.34 10.44 -5.22
C PHE A 64 9.01 10.42 -3.72
N VAL A 65 8.41 11.51 -3.22
CA VAL A 65 7.92 11.59 -1.84
C VAL A 65 6.82 10.55 -1.59
N GLY A 66 5.88 10.37 -2.53
CA GLY A 66 4.84 9.35 -2.43
C GLY A 66 5.36 7.92 -2.36
N ILE A 67 6.34 7.58 -3.20
CA ILE A 67 7.01 6.27 -3.18
C ILE A 67 7.75 6.07 -1.87
N MET A 68 8.52 7.07 -1.42
CA MET A 68 9.26 6.98 -0.17
C MET A 68 8.31 6.78 1.03
N LEU A 69 7.19 7.51 1.05
CA LEU A 69 6.16 7.35 2.09
C LEU A 69 5.49 5.97 2.01
N ALA A 70 5.14 5.50 0.82
CA ALA A 70 4.60 4.15 0.62
C ALA A 70 5.56 3.06 1.11
N LEU A 71 6.88 3.21 0.88
CA LEU A 71 7.89 2.28 1.37
C LEU A 71 8.00 2.29 2.89
N ILE A 72 8.02 3.47 3.53
CA ILE A 72 8.07 3.60 4.98
C ILE A 72 6.82 2.98 5.61
N PHE A 73 5.63 3.29 5.07
CA PHE A 73 4.37 2.73 5.55
C PHE A 73 4.33 1.22 5.33
N THR A 74 4.74 0.72 4.16
CA THR A 74 4.80 -0.73 3.89
C THR A 74 5.78 -1.43 4.82
N GLY A 75 6.94 -0.85 5.07
CA GLY A 75 7.95 -1.38 5.98
C GLY A 75 7.42 -1.45 7.41
N PHE A 76 7.02 -0.31 7.96
CA PHE A 76 6.62 -0.20 9.36
C PHE A 76 5.25 -0.86 9.63
N LEU A 77 4.20 -0.45 8.92
CA LEU A 77 2.87 -1.04 9.08
C LEU A 77 2.83 -2.49 8.61
N GLY A 78 3.60 -2.87 7.60
CA GLY A 78 3.69 -4.26 7.16
C GLY A 78 4.22 -5.16 8.26
N THR A 79 5.23 -4.71 9.00
CA THR A 79 5.74 -5.47 10.15
C THR A 79 4.67 -5.59 11.24
N LEU A 80 4.00 -4.48 11.58
CA LEU A 80 2.93 -4.46 12.58
C LEU A 80 1.78 -5.38 12.20
N PHE A 81 1.28 -5.30 10.96
CA PHE A 81 0.17 -6.09 10.47
C PHE A 81 0.54 -7.56 10.35
N ALA A 82 1.73 -7.87 9.85
CA ALA A 82 2.18 -9.26 9.75
C ALA A 82 2.40 -9.88 11.13
N CYS A 83 2.93 -9.11 12.09
CA CYS A 83 3.06 -9.54 13.49
C CYS A 83 1.67 -9.73 14.15
N GLY A 84 0.73 -8.81 13.91
CA GLY A 84 -0.64 -8.89 14.43
C GLY A 84 -1.42 -10.08 13.87
N LEU A 85 -1.36 -10.32 12.55
CA LEU A 85 -1.96 -11.50 11.93
C LEU A 85 -1.28 -12.78 12.39
N TRP A 86 0.04 -12.76 12.58
CA TRP A 86 0.76 -13.91 13.12
C TRP A 86 0.30 -14.24 14.54
N LEU A 87 0.18 -13.23 15.41
CA LEU A 87 -0.34 -13.39 16.76
C LEU A 87 -1.78 -13.90 16.76
N TYR A 88 -2.63 -13.33 15.90
CA TYR A 88 -4.03 -13.74 15.74
C TYR A 88 -4.17 -15.19 15.25
N SER A 89 -3.29 -15.64 14.35
CA SER A 89 -3.29 -17.03 13.83
C SER A 89 -3.09 -18.09 14.91
N LYS A 90 -2.57 -17.71 16.09
CA LYS A 90 -2.44 -18.60 17.24
C LYS A 90 -3.77 -18.84 17.98
N PHE A 91 -4.72 -17.91 17.85
CA PHE A 91 -6.01 -17.98 18.54
C PHE A 91 -7.11 -18.57 17.65
N ARG A 92 -7.16 -18.17 16.37
CA ARG A 92 -8.19 -18.60 15.43
C ARG A 92 -7.62 -18.69 14.01
N PRO A 93 -8.06 -19.67 13.20
CA PRO A 93 -7.88 -19.61 11.75
C PRO A 93 -8.69 -18.43 11.16
N LEU A 94 -8.25 -17.92 10.02
CA LEU A 94 -8.91 -16.81 9.33
C LEU A 94 -9.71 -17.36 8.15
N GLU A 95 -11.01 -17.10 8.12
CA GLU A 95 -11.84 -17.38 6.95
C GLU A 95 -11.72 -16.22 5.96
N ILE A 96 -11.41 -16.55 4.70
CA ILE A 96 -11.19 -15.56 3.66
C ILE A 96 -12.11 -15.86 2.50
N GLU A 97 -12.87 -14.85 2.10
CA GLU A 97 -13.62 -14.86 0.86
C GLU A 97 -12.70 -14.44 -0.28
N PHE A 98 -12.60 -15.28 -1.30
CA PHE A 98 -11.86 -14.97 -2.52
C PHE A 98 -12.70 -15.36 -3.73
N GLN A 99 -12.55 -14.60 -4.79
CA GLN A 99 -13.13 -14.94 -6.08
C GLN A 99 -12.11 -15.79 -6.85
N LYS A 100 -12.50 -17.00 -7.21
CA LYS A 100 -11.69 -17.85 -8.07
C LYS A 100 -11.60 -17.23 -9.47
N SER A 101 -10.39 -16.95 -9.95
CA SER A 101 -10.20 -16.52 -11.34
C SER A 101 -10.23 -17.75 -12.27
N GLU A 102 -11.03 -17.70 -13.34
CA GLU A 102 -11.15 -18.77 -14.34
C GLU A 102 -9.91 -18.91 -15.27
N PHE A 103 -8.71 -18.54 -14.81
CA PHE A 103 -7.49 -18.76 -15.59
C PHE A 103 -6.94 -20.18 -15.35
N GLN A 104 -7.69 -21.17 -15.82
CA GLN A 104 -7.18 -22.52 -16.10
C GLN A 104 -7.61 -22.99 -17.49
N LYS A 105 -6.71 -22.80 -18.47
CA LYS A 105 -6.50 -23.52 -19.76
C LYS A 105 -5.72 -22.53 -20.63
N TYR A 106 -4.50 -22.78 -21.09
CA TYR A 106 -4.01 -23.96 -21.78
C TYR A 106 -2.55 -24.24 -21.41
N SER A 107 -2.27 -25.47 -20.99
CA SER A 107 -0.98 -26.14 -21.24
C SER A 107 -1.06 -26.84 -22.59
#